data_AF-A0A6A6PRK9-F1
#
_entry.id   AF-A0A6A6PRK9-F1
#
_cell.length_a   1.000
_cell.length_b   1.000
_cell.length_c   1.000
_cell.angle_alpha   90.00
_cell.angle_beta   90.00
_cell.angle_gamma   90.00
#
_symmetry.space_group_name_H-M   'P 1'
#
loop_
_entity.id
_entity.type
_entity.pdbx_description
1 polymer ?
#
loop_
_entity_poly.entity_id
_entity_poly.type
_entity_poly.pdbx_seq_one_letter_code
_entity_poly.pdbx_strand_id
1 'polypeptide(L)'
;MLTTDASPNFEAFRDCLSTAVISKLTAPTKSKKQRPAKGRKNDGRPSNDSLNNDVTASEGDGDLEDFIEYLSAEIFRELPADLRTISYAAVQDNTTLAEKYTTPLDSKVISQIAETLPPSISDSLCTYGMLDDAADLDRFLDPILGGYVGTATAAPPEYTPAVTASRPAGCEICGREQLPLTYHHLIPRQVHAKAVKRGWHKEWELNKVAWLCRACHSCVHHVASNEELARDFYDLEKLLAREDVQRFARWVGRVRWKAR
;
A
#
# COMPACT_ATOMS: atom_id res chain seq x y z
N MET A 1 -24.77 2.09 -6.32
CA MET A 1 -23.76 1.05 -6.60
C MET A 1 -22.50 1.78 -7.05
N LEU A 2 -21.67 2.18 -6.08
CA LEU A 2 -20.34 2.71 -6.35
C LEU A 2 -19.46 1.46 -6.47
N THR A 3 -19.06 1.15 -7.68
CA THR A 3 -18.01 0.16 -7.93
C THR A 3 -16.78 0.60 -7.15
N THR A 4 -16.36 -0.24 -6.22
CA THR A 4 -15.04 -0.20 -5.60
C THR A 4 -14.00 -0.49 -6.69
N ASP A 5 -13.78 0.47 -7.59
CA ASP A 5 -12.47 0.56 -8.24
C ASP A 5 -11.49 0.76 -7.09
N ALA A 6 -10.72 -0.29 -6.80
CA ALA A 6 -9.83 -0.35 -5.65
C ALA A 6 -8.83 0.80 -5.70
N SER A 7 -9.14 1.88 -4.99
CA SER A 7 -8.20 2.97 -4.77
C SER A 7 -6.95 2.38 -4.09
N PRO A 8 -5.72 2.78 -4.47
CA PRO A 8 -4.50 2.32 -3.80
C PRO A 8 -4.55 2.56 -2.28
N ASN A 9 -5.30 3.59 -1.85
CA ASN A 9 -5.54 3.87 -0.45
C ASN A 9 -6.45 2.84 0.24
N PHE A 10 -7.47 2.34 -0.46
CA PHE A 10 -8.33 1.29 0.06
C PHE A 10 -7.55 -0.01 0.26
N GLU A 11 -6.73 -0.39 -0.73
CA GLU A 11 -5.87 -1.57 -0.64
C GLU A 11 -4.88 -1.45 0.52
N ALA A 12 -4.19 -0.31 0.65
CA ALA A 12 -3.27 -0.06 1.75
C ALA A 12 -3.95 -0.12 3.13
N PHE A 13 -5.17 0.42 3.24
CA PHE A 13 -5.97 0.33 4.46
C PHE A 13 -6.37 -1.12 4.78
N ARG A 14 -6.87 -1.85 3.78
CA ARG A 14 -7.26 -3.27 3.91
C ARG A 14 -6.09 -4.13 4.34
N ASP A 15 -4.89 -3.90 3.80
CA ASP A 15 -3.69 -4.65 4.19
C ASP A 15 -3.32 -4.42 5.66
N CYS A 16 -3.47 -3.17 6.14
CA CYS A 16 -3.27 -2.83 7.56
C CYS A 16 -4.32 -3.49 8.45
N LEU A 17 -5.60 -3.47 8.04
CA LEU A 17 -6.69 -4.14 8.76
C LEU A 17 -6.48 -5.66 8.82
N SER A 18 -6.18 -6.27 7.68
CA SER A 18 -5.90 -7.70 7.54
C SER A 18 -4.76 -8.11 8.47
N THR A 19 -3.66 -7.36 8.47
CA THR A 19 -2.52 -7.59 9.37
C THR A 19 -2.93 -7.53 10.85
N ALA A 20 -3.77 -6.56 11.23
CA ALA A 20 -4.27 -6.43 12.60
C ALA A 20 -5.18 -7.59 13.01
N VAL A 21 -6.11 -8.00 12.13
CA VAL A 21 -7.03 -9.14 12.35
C VAL A 21 -6.25 -10.45 12.47
N ILE A 22 -5.35 -10.73 11.52
CA ILE A 22 -4.51 -11.94 11.53
C ILE A 22 -3.62 -11.96 12.78
N SER A 23 -3.03 -10.82 13.15
CA SER A 23 -2.19 -10.71 14.36
C SER A 23 -2.99 -11.04 15.63
N LYS A 24 -4.26 -10.64 15.71
CA LYS A 24 -5.16 -10.96 16.83
C LYS A 24 -5.54 -12.44 16.87
N LEU A 25 -5.84 -13.04 15.72
CA LEU A 25 -6.19 -14.46 15.61
C LEU A 25 -5.00 -15.39 15.92
N THR A 26 -3.79 -14.98 15.53
CA THR A 26 -2.56 -15.77 15.72
C THR A 26 -1.85 -15.48 17.04
N ALA A 27 -2.26 -14.43 17.77
CA ALA A 27 -1.69 -14.12 19.07
C ALA A 27 -1.91 -15.31 20.03
N PRO A 28 -0.86 -15.81 20.70
CA PRO A 28 -1.03 -16.87 21.67
C PRO A 28 -1.98 -16.39 22.77
N THR A 29 -3.14 -17.05 22.89
CA THR A 29 -4.11 -16.77 23.95
C THR A 29 -3.35 -16.76 25.27
N LYS A 30 -3.36 -15.63 25.99
CA LYS A 30 -2.82 -15.58 27.35
C LYS A 30 -3.66 -16.54 28.19
N SER A 31 -3.21 -17.79 28.32
CA SER A 31 -3.82 -18.74 29.23
C SER A 31 -3.84 -18.09 30.61
N LYS A 32 -5.05 -17.90 31.17
CA LYS A 32 -5.23 -17.51 32.57
C LYS A 32 -4.37 -18.45 33.40
N LYS A 33 -3.29 -17.94 34.01
CA LYS A 33 -2.43 -18.69 34.93
C LYS A 33 -3.31 -19.26 36.05
N GLN A 34 -3.72 -20.53 35.93
CA GLN A 34 -4.19 -21.28 37.07
C GLN A 34 -3.01 -21.43 38.04
N ARG A 35 -3.28 -21.13 39.31
CA ARG A 35 -2.31 -21.16 40.42
C ARG A 35 -1.66 -22.56 40.47
N PRO A 36 -0.34 -22.66 40.67
CA PRO A 36 0.32 -23.96 40.67
C PRO A 36 -0.09 -24.76 41.91
N ALA A 37 -0.74 -25.91 41.68
CA ALA A 37 -0.92 -26.93 42.69
C ALA A 37 0.39 -27.71 42.87
N LYS A 38 0.79 -27.84 44.13
CA LYS A 38 2.01 -28.47 44.65
C LYS A 38 1.96 -29.98 44.45
N GLY A 39 2.92 -30.60 43.75
CA GLY A 39 3.14 -32.06 43.86
C GLY A 39 3.97 -32.77 42.79
N ARG A 40 5.21 -33.12 43.18
CA ARG A 40 6.02 -34.33 42.85
C ARG A 40 6.67 -34.52 41.45
N LYS A 41 7.96 -34.89 41.54
CA LYS A 41 8.95 -35.31 40.54
C LYS A 41 8.63 -36.67 39.91
N ASN A 42 8.91 -36.86 38.62
CA ASN A 42 9.98 -37.77 38.13
C ASN A 42 10.13 -37.76 36.60
N ASP A 43 11.34 -38.18 36.19
CA ASP A 43 12.02 -38.24 34.89
C ASP A 43 11.28 -38.81 33.66
N GLY A 44 11.75 -38.37 32.48
CA GLY A 44 11.64 -39.11 31.21
C GLY A 44 11.63 -38.25 29.94
N ARG A 45 12.75 -38.20 29.21
CA ARG A 45 12.86 -37.77 27.79
C ARG A 45 13.19 -39.04 26.96
N PRO A 46 13.16 -39.04 25.61
CA PRO A 46 12.44 -38.22 24.62
C PRO A 46 11.59 -39.10 23.67
N SER A 47 10.76 -38.51 22.80
CA SER A 47 10.49 -39.09 21.47
C SER A 47 10.12 -38.00 20.47
N ASN A 48 10.81 -38.10 19.35
CA ASN A 48 10.72 -37.31 18.13
C ASN A 48 9.50 -37.83 17.36
N ASP A 49 8.52 -36.98 17.06
CA ASP A 49 7.52 -37.34 16.05
C ASP A 49 7.27 -36.14 15.12
N SER A 50 7.61 -36.38 13.86
CA SER A 50 7.44 -35.47 12.75
C SER A 50 6.00 -35.54 12.30
N LEU A 51 5.28 -34.42 12.34
CA LEU A 51 4.03 -34.29 11.60
C LEU A 51 4.16 -33.12 10.65
N ASN A 52 4.40 -33.50 9.39
CA ASN A 52 4.04 -32.74 8.22
C ASN A 52 2.55 -32.38 8.32
N ASN A 53 2.23 -31.11 8.48
CA ASN A 53 0.90 -30.61 8.15
C ASN A 53 0.98 -29.97 6.77
N ASP A 54 0.64 -30.81 5.78
CA ASP A 54 0.17 -30.41 4.47
C ASP A 54 -1.14 -29.64 4.70
N VAL A 55 -1.10 -28.31 4.57
CA VAL A 55 -2.27 -27.46 4.80
C VAL A 55 -3.11 -27.50 3.53
N THR A 56 -4.05 -28.43 3.50
CA THR A 56 -5.21 -28.39 2.62
C THR A 56 -5.94 -27.07 2.84
N ALA A 57 -6.04 -26.25 1.80
CA ALA A 57 -6.90 -25.07 1.75
C ALA A 57 -8.32 -25.46 2.20
N SER A 58 -8.74 -24.92 3.34
CA SER A 58 -9.95 -25.29 4.07
C SER A 58 -10.94 -24.13 3.99
N GLU A 59 -12.23 -24.46 3.86
CA GLU A 59 -13.39 -23.57 3.67
C GLU A 59 -13.47 -22.34 4.61
N GLY A 60 -12.72 -22.31 5.71
CA GLY A 60 -12.63 -21.17 6.63
C GLY A 60 -11.71 -20.02 6.20
N ASP A 61 -10.91 -20.17 5.14
CA ASP A 61 -10.05 -19.08 4.61
C ASP A 61 -10.90 -18.04 3.85
N GLY A 62 -11.91 -18.51 3.09
CA GLY A 62 -12.83 -17.64 2.35
C GLY A 62 -13.71 -16.79 3.27
N ASP A 63 -14.23 -17.38 4.35
CA ASP A 63 -15.06 -16.66 5.33
C ASP A 63 -14.28 -15.52 6.02
N LEU A 64 -12.97 -15.70 6.25
CA LEU A 64 -12.12 -14.68 6.85
C LEU A 64 -11.80 -13.55 5.85
N GLU A 65 -11.52 -13.90 4.59
CA GLU A 65 -11.28 -12.92 3.53
C GLU A 65 -12.53 -12.05 3.28
N ASP A 66 -13.71 -12.67 3.19
CA ASP A 66 -14.99 -11.97 3.05
C ASP A 66 -15.27 -11.04 4.24
N PHE A 67 -14.93 -11.48 5.46
CA PHE A 67 -15.06 -10.67 6.66
C PHE A 67 -14.12 -9.44 6.65
N ILE A 68 -12.86 -9.63 6.24
CA ILE A 68 -11.87 -8.54 6.11
C ILE A 68 -12.32 -7.54 5.03
N GLU A 69 -12.81 -8.03 3.89
CA GLU A 69 -13.27 -7.19 2.79
C GLU A 69 -14.51 -6.38 3.22
N TYR A 70 -15.48 -7.01 3.87
CA TYR A 70 -16.66 -6.34 4.44
C TYR A 70 -16.27 -5.24 5.43
N LEU A 71 -15.45 -5.56 6.44
CA LEU A 71 -15.02 -4.58 7.44
C LEU A 71 -14.19 -3.44 6.81
N SER A 72 -13.32 -3.77 5.86
CA SER A 72 -12.52 -2.77 5.15
C SER A 72 -13.42 -1.79 4.41
N ALA A 73 -14.39 -2.30 3.65
CA ALA A 73 -15.32 -1.47 2.89
C ALA A 73 -16.18 -0.58 3.80
N GLU A 74 -16.73 -1.14 4.88
CA GLU A 74 -17.57 -0.38 5.81
C GLU A 74 -16.77 0.67 6.58
N ILE A 75 -15.63 0.32 7.18
CA ILE A 75 -14.81 1.31 7.91
C ILE A 75 -14.28 2.37 6.95
N PHE A 76 -13.71 1.96 5.81
CA PHE A 76 -13.08 2.91 4.88
C PHE A 76 -14.10 3.89 4.28
N ARG A 77 -15.35 3.48 4.05
CA ARG A 77 -16.39 4.38 3.52
C ARG A 77 -16.72 5.51 4.49
N GLU A 78 -16.74 5.21 5.78
CA GLU A 78 -17.09 6.14 6.86
C GLU A 78 -15.90 7.03 7.29
N LEU A 79 -14.68 6.73 6.84
CA LEU A 79 -13.52 7.59 7.10
C LEU A 79 -13.72 9.00 6.49
N PRO A 80 -13.19 10.05 7.16
CA PRO A 80 -13.15 11.41 6.63
C PRO A 80 -12.63 11.45 5.19
N ALA A 81 -13.25 12.26 4.33
CA ALA A 81 -12.91 12.31 2.90
C ALA A 81 -11.44 12.65 2.64
N ASP A 82 -10.88 13.55 3.45
CA ASP A 82 -9.47 13.93 3.43
C ASP A 82 -8.53 12.77 3.81
N LEU A 83 -8.95 11.89 4.72
CA LEU A 83 -8.22 10.68 5.07
C LEU A 83 -8.32 9.59 3.99
N ARG A 84 -9.48 9.44 3.35
CA ARG A 84 -9.68 8.46 2.26
C ARG A 84 -8.82 8.76 1.03
N THR A 85 -8.55 10.04 0.76
CA THR A 85 -7.73 10.48 -0.38
C THR A 85 -6.35 10.99 0.03
N ILE A 86 -5.91 10.72 1.27
CA ILE A 86 -4.60 11.16 1.74
C ILE A 86 -3.49 10.56 0.86
N SER A 87 -2.46 11.34 0.60
CA SER A 87 -1.30 10.89 -0.16
C SER A 87 -0.08 11.72 0.25
N TYR A 88 1.11 11.25 -0.11
CA TYR A 88 2.33 12.04 0.05
C TYR A 88 2.18 13.44 -0.60
N ALA A 89 1.65 13.52 -1.81
CA ALA A 89 1.40 14.80 -2.49
C ALA A 89 0.46 15.71 -1.68
N ALA A 90 -0.66 15.15 -1.19
CA ALA A 90 -1.65 15.91 -0.43
C ALA A 90 -1.06 16.51 0.86
N VAL A 91 -0.20 15.78 1.57
CA VAL A 91 0.44 16.30 2.80
C VAL A 91 1.55 17.31 2.50
N GLN A 92 2.24 17.20 1.36
CA GLN A 92 3.22 18.20 0.95
C GLN A 92 2.56 19.52 0.50
N ASP A 93 1.34 19.46 -0.03
CA ASP A 93 0.61 20.63 -0.53
C ASP A 93 -0.25 21.31 0.54
N ASN A 94 -0.60 20.59 1.60
CA ASN A 94 -1.48 21.10 2.66
C ASN A 94 -0.90 20.85 4.06
N THR A 95 -0.35 21.91 4.66
CA THR A 95 0.23 21.88 6.01
C THR A 95 -0.77 21.48 7.08
N THR A 96 -2.03 21.91 7.00
CA THR A 96 -3.03 21.55 8.03
C THR A 96 -3.41 20.08 7.96
N LEU A 97 -3.44 19.51 6.76
CA LEU A 97 -3.65 18.07 6.55
C LEU A 97 -2.46 17.26 7.10
N ALA A 98 -1.23 17.72 6.84
CA ALA A 98 -0.02 17.10 7.36
C ALA A 98 0.03 17.10 8.89
N GLU A 99 -0.31 18.22 9.53
CA GLU A 99 -0.38 18.32 10.99
C GLU A 99 -1.47 17.43 11.58
N LYS A 100 -2.66 17.38 10.95
CA LYS A 100 -3.80 16.57 11.41
C LYS A 100 -3.50 15.07 11.40
N TYR A 101 -2.80 14.58 10.38
CA TYR A 101 -2.50 13.15 10.20
C TYR A 101 -1.02 12.82 10.39
N THR A 102 -0.32 13.58 11.25
CA THR A 102 1.05 13.24 11.63
C THR A 102 1.09 11.91 12.38
N THR A 103 2.03 11.03 12.07
CA THR A 103 2.22 9.74 12.75
C THR A 103 3.27 9.83 13.87
N PRO A 104 3.03 9.27 15.08
CA PRO A 104 1.80 8.60 15.53
C PRO A 104 0.60 9.54 15.61
N LEU A 105 -0.58 9.04 15.23
CA LEU A 105 -1.82 9.84 15.19
C LEU A 105 -2.22 10.30 16.60
N ASP A 106 -2.74 11.52 16.71
CA ASP A 106 -3.31 12.02 17.97
C ASP A 106 -4.51 11.14 18.36
N SER A 107 -4.52 10.67 19.62
CA SER A 107 -5.62 9.89 20.19
C SER A 107 -6.98 10.55 19.99
N LYS A 108 -7.05 11.89 20.00
CA LYS A 108 -8.30 12.62 19.72
C LYS A 108 -8.83 12.38 18.31
N VAL A 109 -7.95 12.29 17.31
CA VAL A 109 -8.33 12.02 15.92
C VAL A 109 -8.87 10.60 15.79
N ILE A 110 -8.24 9.65 16.48
CA ILE A 110 -8.66 8.24 16.48
C ILE A 110 -10.04 8.10 17.12
N SER A 111 -10.26 8.68 18.32
CA SER A 111 -11.56 8.64 18.99
C SER A 111 -12.66 9.31 18.17
N GLN A 112 -12.38 10.46 17.54
CA GLN A 112 -13.35 11.11 16.64
C GLN A 112 -13.74 10.22 15.45
N ILE A 113 -12.79 9.49 14.87
CA ILE A 113 -13.08 8.55 13.78
C ILE A 113 -13.93 7.40 14.31
N ALA A 114 -13.55 6.78 15.43
CA ALA A 114 -14.29 5.68 16.01
C ALA A 114 -15.74 6.05 16.39
N GLU A 115 -15.96 7.25 16.94
CA GLU A 115 -17.29 7.77 17.28
C GLU A 115 -18.20 7.93 16.04
N THR A 116 -17.63 8.12 14.85
CA THR A 116 -18.40 8.23 13.60
C THR A 116 -18.76 6.89 12.98
N LEU A 117 -18.15 5.79 13.44
CA LEU A 117 -18.38 4.46 12.86
C LEU A 117 -19.73 3.87 13.32
N PRO A 118 -20.48 3.20 12.41
CA PRO A 118 -21.68 2.46 12.78
C PRO A 118 -21.43 1.41 13.88
N PRO A 119 -22.34 1.25 14.85
CA PRO A 119 -22.19 0.26 15.93
C PRO A 119 -22.14 -1.18 15.42
N SER A 120 -22.66 -1.44 14.21
CA SER A 120 -22.53 -2.74 13.54
C SER A 120 -21.08 -3.18 13.35
N ILE A 121 -20.13 -2.25 13.24
CA ILE A 121 -18.70 -2.56 13.12
C ILE A 121 -18.16 -3.10 14.43
N SER A 122 -18.39 -2.39 15.56
CA SER A 122 -17.97 -2.86 16.88
C SER A 122 -18.65 -4.18 17.25
N ASP A 123 -19.94 -4.33 16.93
CA ASP A 123 -20.70 -5.56 17.21
C ASP A 123 -20.15 -6.74 16.42
N SER A 124 -19.80 -6.53 15.14
CA SER A 124 -19.16 -7.54 14.31
C SER A 124 -17.78 -7.91 14.87
N LEU A 125 -16.95 -6.93 15.21
CA LEU A 125 -15.63 -7.17 15.81
C LEU A 125 -15.72 -7.94 17.13
N CYS A 126 -16.69 -7.62 18.00
CA CYS A 126 -16.95 -8.38 19.24
C CYS A 126 -17.43 -9.80 18.94
N THR A 127 -18.32 -9.99 17.96
CA THR A 127 -18.85 -11.30 17.55
C THR A 127 -17.73 -12.24 17.09
N TYR A 128 -16.75 -11.72 16.34
CA TYR A 128 -15.60 -12.48 15.88
C TYR A 128 -14.43 -12.52 16.88
N GLY A 129 -14.61 -11.98 18.09
CA GLY A 129 -13.61 -12.00 19.16
C GLY A 129 -12.38 -11.10 18.91
N MET A 130 -12.51 -10.09 18.06
CA MET A 130 -11.47 -9.09 17.80
C MET A 130 -11.40 -8.02 18.90
N LEU A 131 -12.55 -7.74 19.52
CA LEU A 131 -12.73 -6.81 20.62
C LEU A 131 -13.36 -7.52 21.83
N ASP A 132 -12.88 -7.20 23.04
CA ASP A 132 -13.50 -7.64 24.30
C ASP A 132 -14.71 -6.76 24.67
N ASP A 133 -14.63 -5.46 24.35
CA ASP A 133 -15.67 -4.45 24.56
C ASP A 133 -15.71 -3.51 23.34
N ALA A 134 -16.90 -3.04 22.96
CA ALA A 134 -17.08 -2.04 21.90
C ALA A 134 -16.33 -0.73 22.22
N ALA A 135 -16.12 -0.42 23.50
CA ALA A 135 -15.34 0.74 23.95
C ALA A 135 -13.85 0.66 23.58
N ASP A 136 -13.32 -0.52 23.23
CA ASP A 136 -11.93 -0.72 22.84
C ASP A 136 -11.67 -0.47 21.33
N LEU A 137 -12.68 0.01 20.59
CA LEU A 137 -12.58 0.24 19.15
C LEU A 137 -11.41 1.18 18.78
N ASP A 138 -11.22 2.29 19.51
CA ASP A 138 -10.11 3.22 19.30
C ASP A 138 -8.75 2.52 19.30
N ARG A 139 -8.57 1.63 20.28
CA ARG A 139 -7.32 0.90 20.48
C ARG A 139 -7.08 -0.13 19.38
N PHE A 140 -8.15 -0.68 18.81
CA PHE A 140 -8.08 -1.56 17.65
C PHE A 140 -7.73 -0.77 16.39
N LEU A 141 -8.32 0.41 16.19
CA LEU A 141 -8.11 1.24 15.01
C LEU A 141 -6.75 1.95 15.00
N ASP A 142 -6.18 2.30 16.15
CA ASP A 142 -4.90 3.03 16.26
C ASP A 142 -3.77 2.46 15.38
N PRO A 143 -3.36 1.18 15.52
CA PRO A 143 -2.29 0.61 14.68
C PRO A 143 -2.68 0.52 13.19
N ILE A 144 -3.97 0.37 12.88
CA ILE A 144 -4.48 0.26 11.51
C ILE A 144 -4.41 1.63 10.82
N LEU A 145 -4.96 2.66 11.45
CA LEU A 145 -4.96 4.02 10.92
C LEU A 145 -3.54 4.60 10.87
N GLY A 146 -2.72 4.35 11.89
CA GLY A 146 -1.32 4.76 11.90
C GLY A 146 -0.52 4.09 10.78
N GLY A 147 -0.71 2.77 10.57
CA GLY A 147 -0.10 2.03 9.47
C GLY A 147 -0.55 2.52 8.09
N TYR A 148 -1.86 2.71 7.91
CA TYR A 148 -2.45 3.21 6.67
C TYR A 148 -1.92 4.62 6.32
N VAL A 149 -1.98 5.56 7.27
CA VAL A 149 -1.48 6.92 7.05
C VAL A 149 0.02 6.91 6.76
N GLY A 150 0.80 6.12 7.51
CA GLY A 150 2.23 5.96 7.27
C GLY A 150 2.53 5.46 5.85
N THR A 151 1.81 4.45 5.37
CA THR A 151 1.96 3.92 4.00
C THR A 151 1.49 4.93 2.95
N ALA A 152 0.31 5.52 3.11
CA ALA A 152 -0.28 6.43 2.12
C ALA A 152 0.50 7.75 1.98
N THR A 153 1.17 8.19 3.05
CA THR A 153 2.00 9.40 3.08
C THR A 153 3.49 9.11 2.97
N ALA A 154 3.90 7.87 2.71
CA ALA A 154 5.30 7.54 2.51
C ALA A 154 5.86 8.31 1.31
N ALA A 155 7.06 8.86 1.47
CA ALA A 155 7.76 9.48 0.35
C ALA A 155 7.96 8.45 -0.78
N PRO A 156 7.82 8.84 -2.06
CA PRO A 156 8.13 7.99 -3.18
C PRO A 156 9.53 7.40 -2.99
N PRO A 157 9.68 6.08 -3.13
CA PRO A 157 10.93 5.44 -2.75
C PRO A 157 12.06 5.92 -3.66
N GLU A 158 13.16 6.37 -3.05
CA GLU A 158 14.41 6.59 -3.79
C GLU A 158 14.94 5.26 -4.32
N TYR A 159 15.65 5.27 -5.45
CA TYR A 159 16.22 4.05 -6.04
C TYR A 159 17.10 3.32 -5.02
N THR A 160 16.59 2.18 -4.52
CA THR A 160 17.35 1.22 -3.72
C THR A 160 17.21 -0.17 -4.35
N PRO A 161 18.14 -1.11 -4.05
CA PRO A 161 17.99 -2.50 -4.48
C PRO A 161 16.65 -3.12 -4.07
N ALA A 162 16.08 -2.70 -2.92
CA ALA A 162 14.76 -3.14 -2.47
C ALA A 162 13.63 -2.66 -3.41
N VAL A 163 13.75 -1.47 -3.99
CA VAL A 163 12.76 -0.93 -4.96
C VAL A 163 12.77 -1.70 -6.29
N THR A 164 13.89 -2.38 -6.60
CA THR A 164 13.93 -3.29 -7.75
C THR A 164 13.08 -4.54 -7.51
N ALA A 165 12.92 -4.97 -6.25
CA ALA A 165 12.04 -6.07 -5.89
C ALA A 165 10.54 -5.66 -5.96
N SER A 166 10.22 -4.39 -5.73
CA SER A 166 8.87 -3.84 -5.83
C SER A 166 8.53 -3.25 -7.19
N ARG A 167 9.28 -3.60 -8.25
CA ARG A 167 8.97 -3.10 -9.60
C ARG A 167 7.68 -3.76 -10.14
N PRO A 168 6.93 -3.07 -11.02
CA PRO A 168 5.79 -3.67 -11.70
C PRO A 168 6.17 -4.94 -12.48
N ALA A 169 5.19 -5.82 -12.68
CA ALA A 169 5.38 -7.06 -13.44
C ALA A 169 5.86 -6.79 -14.89
N GLY A 170 5.51 -5.63 -15.46
CA GLY A 170 5.92 -5.24 -16.80
C GLY A 170 6.18 -3.77 -17.00
N CYS A 171 6.58 -3.42 -18.22
CA CYS A 171 6.91 -2.06 -18.60
C CYS A 171 5.66 -1.15 -18.56
N GLU A 172 5.75 -0.04 -17.84
CA GLU A 172 4.62 0.88 -17.62
C GLU A 172 4.14 1.62 -18.87
N ILE A 173 4.88 1.57 -20.00
CA ILE A 173 4.43 2.13 -21.29
C ILE A 173 3.87 1.06 -22.22
N CYS A 174 4.52 -0.11 -22.35
CA CYS A 174 4.14 -1.11 -23.35
C CYS A 174 3.49 -2.38 -22.79
N GLY A 175 3.36 -2.49 -21.47
CA GLY A 175 2.72 -3.61 -20.77
C GLY A 175 3.45 -4.95 -20.83
N ARG A 176 4.64 -5.02 -21.45
CA ARG A 176 5.38 -6.29 -21.60
C ARG A 176 6.09 -6.65 -20.29
N GLU A 177 5.85 -7.86 -19.80
CA GLU A 177 6.35 -8.38 -18.52
C GLU A 177 7.68 -9.13 -18.66
N GLN A 178 7.92 -9.76 -19.80
CA GLN A 178 9.08 -10.62 -20.05
C GLN A 178 10.39 -9.87 -20.36
N LEU A 179 10.47 -8.57 -20.06
CA LEU A 179 11.60 -7.73 -20.43
C LEU A 179 12.33 -7.16 -19.22
N PRO A 180 13.66 -7.01 -19.28
CA PRO A 180 14.39 -6.24 -18.29
C PRO A 180 13.88 -4.79 -18.28
N LEU A 181 13.45 -4.33 -17.10
CA LEU A 181 13.03 -2.96 -16.86
C LEU A 181 14.21 -2.12 -16.34
N THR A 182 14.18 -0.85 -16.68
CA THR A 182 15.14 0.17 -16.27
C THR A 182 14.41 1.27 -15.51
N TYR A 183 15.08 1.83 -14.52
CA TYR A 183 14.59 2.93 -13.71
C TYR A 183 14.75 4.25 -14.49
N HIS A 184 13.64 4.92 -14.78
CA HIS A 184 13.62 6.17 -15.54
C HIS A 184 13.03 7.30 -14.67
N HIS A 185 13.75 8.42 -14.56
CA HIS A 185 13.22 9.61 -13.90
C HIS A 185 12.32 10.39 -14.86
N LEU A 186 11.05 10.56 -14.49
CA LEU A 186 10.05 11.28 -15.31
C LEU A 186 10.40 12.76 -15.44
N ILE A 187 11.00 13.34 -14.39
CA ILE A 187 11.68 14.64 -14.46
C ILE A 187 13.18 14.37 -14.54
N PRO A 188 13.84 14.59 -15.69
CA PRO A 188 15.24 14.23 -15.84
C PRO A 188 16.14 14.96 -14.84
N ARG A 189 17.03 14.24 -14.16
CA ARG A 189 17.92 14.78 -13.11
C ARG A 189 18.75 15.98 -13.57
N GLN A 190 19.14 16.01 -14.85
CA GLN A 190 19.91 17.11 -15.44
C GLN A 190 19.17 18.46 -15.39
N VAL A 191 17.83 18.45 -15.30
CA VAL A 191 17.01 19.66 -15.29
C VAL A 191 16.32 19.91 -13.94
N HIS A 192 16.58 19.11 -12.90
CA HIS A 192 16.00 19.27 -11.55
C HIS A 192 16.18 20.68 -11.00
N ALA A 193 17.42 21.18 -10.94
CA ALA A 193 17.72 22.53 -10.45
C ALA A 193 17.00 23.62 -11.28
N LYS A 194 16.84 23.40 -12.58
CA LYS A 194 16.12 24.32 -13.47
C LYS A 194 14.62 24.26 -13.23
N ALA A 195 14.05 23.06 -13.05
CA ALA A 195 12.63 22.84 -12.80
C ALA A 195 12.17 23.54 -11.51
N VAL A 196 12.93 23.39 -10.43
CA VAL A 196 12.65 24.07 -9.15
C VAL A 196 12.80 25.59 -9.29
N LYS A 197 13.92 26.05 -9.88
CA LYS A 197 14.18 27.49 -10.07
C LYS A 197 13.12 28.18 -10.93
N ARG A 198 12.54 27.46 -11.89
CA ARG A 198 11.49 27.97 -12.78
C ARG A 198 10.07 27.74 -12.23
N GLY A 199 9.93 27.08 -11.08
CA GLY A 199 8.65 26.79 -10.46
C GLY A 199 7.80 25.78 -11.24
N TRP A 200 8.43 24.91 -12.03
CA TRP A 200 7.71 23.83 -12.74
C TRP A 200 7.32 22.70 -11.80
N HIS A 201 8.20 22.40 -10.83
CA HIS A 201 8.05 21.31 -9.87
C HIS A 201 8.54 21.72 -8.50
N LYS A 202 7.92 21.16 -7.46
CA LYS A 202 8.45 21.21 -6.09
C LYS A 202 9.55 20.16 -5.91
N GLU A 203 10.42 20.36 -4.92
CA GLU A 203 11.56 19.47 -4.66
C GLU A 203 11.12 18.01 -4.47
N TRP A 204 9.99 17.79 -3.78
CA TRP A 204 9.45 16.46 -3.50
C TRP A 204 8.93 15.73 -4.75
N GLU A 205 8.68 16.43 -5.86
CA GLU A 205 8.18 15.84 -7.11
C GLU A 205 9.30 15.30 -8.00
N LEU A 206 10.54 15.77 -7.81
CA LEU A 206 11.66 15.52 -8.73
C LEU A 206 12.04 14.05 -8.87
N ASN A 207 11.68 13.23 -7.88
CA ASN A 207 11.98 11.81 -7.84
C ASN A 207 10.84 10.92 -8.36
N LYS A 208 9.83 11.48 -9.02
CA LYS A 208 8.84 10.71 -9.78
C LYS A 208 9.53 9.87 -10.87
N VAL A 209 9.21 8.58 -10.91
CA VAL A 209 9.91 7.60 -11.75
C VAL A 209 8.96 6.64 -12.44
N ALA A 210 9.47 5.95 -13.46
CA ALA A 210 8.79 4.86 -14.16
C ALA A 210 9.76 3.70 -14.48
N TRP A 211 9.24 2.48 -14.48
CA TRP A 211 9.89 1.24 -14.87
C TRP A 211 9.64 0.94 -16.33
N LEU A 212 10.65 1.20 -17.14
CA LEU A 212 10.56 1.13 -18.59
C LEU A 212 11.49 0.06 -19.16
N CYS A 213 11.00 -0.73 -20.12
CA CYS A 213 11.91 -1.55 -20.93
C CYS A 213 12.83 -0.63 -21.76
N ARG A 214 13.99 -1.15 -22.17
CA ARG A 214 14.99 -0.39 -22.93
C ARG A 214 14.40 0.36 -24.14
N ALA A 215 13.51 -0.29 -24.90
CA ALA A 215 12.90 0.32 -26.08
C ALA A 215 12.00 1.52 -25.73
N CYS A 216 11.19 1.40 -24.67
CA CYS A 216 10.34 2.49 -24.19
C CYS A 216 11.16 3.62 -23.60
N HIS A 217 12.21 3.30 -22.84
CA HIS A 217 13.13 4.32 -22.31
C HIS A 217 13.78 5.13 -23.44
N SER A 218 14.29 4.46 -24.49
CA SER A 218 14.83 5.16 -25.66
C SER A 218 13.78 5.99 -26.40
N CYS A 219 12.53 5.52 -26.47
CA CYS A 219 11.43 6.26 -27.07
C CYS A 219 11.15 7.58 -26.34
N VAL A 220 11.05 7.56 -25.00
CA VAL A 220 10.77 8.77 -24.19
C VAL A 220 11.78 9.88 -24.47
N HIS A 221 13.07 9.56 -24.51
CA HIS A 221 14.12 10.53 -24.83
C HIS A 221 14.24 10.89 -26.32
N HIS A 222 13.51 10.19 -27.20
CA HIS A 222 13.43 10.52 -28.61
C HIS A 222 12.27 11.46 -28.93
N VAL A 223 11.12 11.29 -28.25
CA VAL A 223 9.89 12.05 -28.53
C VAL A 223 9.85 13.43 -27.88
N ALA A 224 10.68 13.66 -26.85
CA ALA A 224 10.76 14.93 -26.13
C ALA A 224 12.16 15.16 -25.58
N SER A 225 12.59 16.41 -25.57
CA SER A 225 13.82 16.84 -24.89
C SER A 225 13.68 16.76 -23.37
N ASN A 226 14.80 16.77 -22.65
CA ASN A 226 14.76 16.73 -21.18
C ASN A 226 13.97 17.89 -20.56
N GLU A 227 13.94 19.05 -21.21
CA GLU A 227 13.18 20.22 -20.76
C GLU A 227 11.68 20.06 -21.02
N GLU A 228 11.28 19.55 -22.18
CA GLU A 228 9.88 19.23 -22.49
C GLU A 228 9.36 18.12 -21.58
N LEU A 229 10.17 17.08 -21.31
CA LEU A 229 9.81 16.03 -20.35
C LEU A 229 9.54 16.63 -18.97
N ALA A 230 10.45 17.46 -18.46
CA ALA A 230 10.24 18.11 -17.17
C ALA A 230 9.06 19.08 -17.17
N ARG A 231 8.79 19.81 -18.26
CA ARG A 231 7.76 20.85 -18.25
C ARG A 231 6.36 20.30 -18.49
N ASP A 232 6.23 19.46 -19.51
CA ASP A 232 4.95 19.12 -20.13
C ASP A 232 4.62 17.62 -20.02
N PHE A 233 5.61 16.75 -19.73
CA PHE A 233 5.44 15.28 -19.70
C PHE A 233 6.11 14.61 -18.49
N TYR A 234 5.92 15.20 -17.30
CA TYR A 234 6.59 14.83 -16.05
C TYR A 234 5.89 13.74 -15.24
N ASP A 235 4.81 13.18 -15.77
CA ASP A 235 4.12 12.01 -15.21
C ASP A 235 3.81 10.99 -16.32
N LEU A 236 3.53 9.75 -15.89
CA LEU A 236 3.26 8.66 -16.83
C LEU A 236 1.98 8.88 -17.63
N GLU A 237 0.94 9.45 -17.01
CA GLU A 237 -0.34 9.74 -17.67
C GLU A 237 -0.18 10.73 -18.82
N LYS A 238 0.58 11.82 -18.63
CA LYS A 238 0.91 12.81 -19.66
C LYS A 238 1.74 12.20 -20.77
N LEU A 239 2.70 11.33 -20.45
CA LEU A 239 3.47 10.59 -21.46
C LEU A 239 2.55 9.68 -22.29
N LEU A 240 1.67 8.92 -21.62
CA LEU A 240 0.71 8.03 -22.26
C LEU A 240 -0.41 8.76 -23.00
N ALA A 241 -0.68 10.02 -22.69
CA ALA A 241 -1.63 10.85 -23.43
C ALA A 241 -1.11 11.28 -24.81
N ARG A 242 0.21 11.20 -25.07
CA ARG A 242 0.77 11.56 -26.38
C ARG A 242 0.47 10.51 -27.45
N GLU A 243 -0.03 10.97 -28.60
CA GLU A 243 -0.38 10.08 -29.71
C GLU A 243 0.80 9.26 -30.26
N ASP A 244 1.99 9.86 -30.32
CA ASP A 244 3.21 9.22 -30.81
C ASP A 244 3.66 8.10 -29.86
N VAL A 245 3.64 8.36 -28.56
CA VAL A 245 3.91 7.36 -27.50
C VAL A 245 2.89 6.24 -27.54
N GLN A 246 1.58 6.53 -27.65
CA GLN A 246 0.54 5.50 -27.73
C GLN A 246 0.70 4.61 -28.97
N ARG A 247 1.03 5.21 -30.12
CA ARG A 247 1.28 4.47 -31.37
C ARG A 247 2.50 3.56 -31.21
N PHE A 248 3.58 4.08 -30.63
CA PHE A 248 4.77 3.31 -30.33
C PHE A 248 4.48 2.17 -29.34
N ALA A 249 3.78 2.44 -28.25
CA ALA A 249 3.42 1.45 -27.23
C ALA A 249 2.61 0.28 -27.81
N ARG A 250 1.57 0.57 -28.60
CA ARG A 250 0.74 -0.44 -29.27
C ARG A 250 1.51 -1.28 -30.29
N TRP A 251 2.48 -0.66 -30.97
CA TRP A 251 3.34 -1.37 -31.91
C TRP A 251 4.36 -2.24 -31.17
N VAL A 252 5.13 -1.65 -30.27
CA VAL A 252 6.23 -2.32 -29.56
C VAL A 252 5.75 -3.42 -28.63
N GLY A 253 4.55 -3.27 -28.04
CA GLY A 253 3.91 -4.28 -27.21
C GLY A 253 3.66 -5.60 -27.94
N ARG A 254 3.47 -5.57 -29.26
CA ARG A 254 3.26 -6.76 -30.10
C ARG A 254 4.56 -7.36 -30.66
N VAL A 255 5.68 -6.65 -30.53
CA VAL A 255 6.97 -7.13 -31.06
C VAL A 255 7.51 -8.22 -30.14
N ARG A 256 7.64 -9.43 -30.68
CA ARG A 256 8.33 -10.54 -30.00
C ARG A 256 9.84 -10.30 -30.07
N TRP A 257 10.44 -10.03 -28.91
CA TRP A 257 11.89 -9.93 -28.79
C TRP A 257 12.50 -11.33 -28.89
N LYS A 258 13.40 -11.55 -29.84
CA LYS A 258 14.31 -12.70 -29.80
C LYS A 258 15.52 -12.27 -28.98
N ALA A 259 15.72 -12.90 -27.82
CA ALA A 259 16.99 -12.76 -27.11
C ALA A 259 18.13 -13.17 -28.06
N ARG A 260 19.11 -12.28 -28.20
CA ARG A 260 20.39 -12.58 -28.85
C ARG A 260 21.35 -13.10 -27.80
#